data_AF-A0A535JBC8-F1
#
_entry.id   AF-A0A535JBC8-F1
#
_cell.length_a   1.000
_cell.length_b   1.000
_cell.length_c   1.000
_cell.angle_alpha   90.00
_cell.angle_beta   90.00
_cell.angle_gamma   90.00
#
_symmetry.space_group_name_H-M   'P 1'
#
loop_
_entity.id
_entity.type
_entity.pdbx_description
1 polymer ?
#
loop_
_entity_poly.entity_id
_entity_poly.type
_entity_poly.pdbx_seq_one_letter_code
_entity_poly.pdbx_strand_id
1 'polypeptide(L)'
;MLAAALFMPLSGITFTQRFLAAGIIALCSYPVVAYMAAPGTSLPFFPMISLLYAIGYGLPLFSHPEAVLSEAPLPDELTKALVVGVLGVIGLQAGFVLGTSRALGLPVPTIRLPLDRQRVLRFLVPLVVISIALNWAVALGYLDPTPQLLALFGLALQFQLVGLAVLAYWRFSGSLTGLWTWVFWLLLLLASLKGLAKGMLSEAAMPLAVVLAVYWLAKRRVPWVSGAIVVVGFLLLQPVKGAWRNDVWVRGDTGDAAGRLSLWGQLASSVGDDTAGGSTMGEHLLSGATRMDYLPVLARVVAMTPDVIPYQDGQTYSYLLVAAVPRLLWPQKPVAQEANDWFGVAYGYITSGQVGQTMMGIPHLVEAYVNFGPLGTLPLMAVIGYVYALLDRALNRPAAGEGGMAILAAMMLAPNAIESSTAASFGGLVQNIAALALLLLPFRAWRHQRPATSSPGAQR
;
A
#
# COMPACT_ATOMS: atom_id res chain seq x y z
N MET A 1 -13.37 -22.30 8.57
CA MET A 1 -13.50 -21.02 9.29
C MET A 1 -14.56 -20.11 8.66
N LEU A 2 -14.45 -19.72 7.38
CA LEU A 2 -15.47 -18.89 6.68
C LEU A 2 -16.89 -19.46 6.71
N ALA A 3 -17.04 -20.77 6.47
CA ALA A 3 -18.34 -21.43 6.57
C ALA A 3 -18.93 -21.37 7.99
N ALA A 4 -18.09 -21.49 9.03
CA ALA A 4 -18.55 -21.39 10.41
C ALA A 4 -18.95 -19.94 10.78
N ALA A 5 -18.20 -18.94 10.31
CA ALA A 5 -18.51 -17.53 10.53
C ALA A 5 -19.79 -17.07 9.81
N LEU A 6 -20.15 -17.68 8.68
CA LEU A 6 -21.38 -17.38 7.94
C LEU A 6 -22.65 -17.78 8.72
N PHE A 7 -22.59 -18.92 9.41
CA PHE A 7 -23.73 -19.48 10.17
C PHE A 7 -23.76 -19.07 11.64
N MET A 8 -22.69 -18.44 12.15
CA MET A 8 -22.69 -17.90 13.51
C MET A 8 -23.57 -16.64 13.57
N PRO A 9 -24.58 -16.58 14.46
CA PRO A 9 -25.42 -15.40 14.59
C PRO A 9 -24.61 -14.24 15.17
N LEU A 10 -24.59 -13.12 14.46
CA LEU A 10 -24.07 -11.83 14.93
C LEU A 10 -25.26 -10.91 15.22
N SER A 11 -25.31 -10.34 16.42
CA SER A 11 -26.37 -9.41 16.83
C SER A 11 -26.39 -8.18 15.92
N GLY A 12 -27.56 -7.79 15.42
CA GLY A 12 -27.72 -6.63 14.54
C GLY A 12 -27.31 -6.86 13.08
N ILE A 13 -26.80 -8.05 12.72
CA ILE A 13 -26.34 -8.37 11.36
C ILE A 13 -27.18 -9.49 10.76
N THR A 14 -27.76 -9.22 9.59
CA THR A 14 -28.61 -10.17 8.87
C THR A 14 -27.79 -11.26 8.16
N PHE A 15 -28.44 -12.40 7.84
CA PHE A 15 -27.79 -13.45 7.06
C PHE A 15 -27.32 -12.94 5.68
N THR A 16 -28.11 -12.09 5.03
CA THR A 16 -27.76 -11.47 3.74
C THR A 16 -26.47 -10.66 3.83
N GLN A 17 -26.31 -9.86 4.89
CA GLN A 17 -25.09 -9.07 5.11
C GLN A 17 -23.87 -9.98 5.31
N ARG A 18 -23.99 -11.04 6.13
CA ARG A 18 -22.91 -12.04 6.31
C ARG A 18 -22.58 -12.74 4.99
N PHE A 19 -23.59 -13.08 4.19
CA PHE A 19 -23.41 -13.73 2.90
C PHE A 19 -22.66 -12.83 1.91
N LEU A 20 -23.03 -11.54 1.82
CA LEU A 20 -22.35 -10.57 0.95
C LEU A 20 -20.90 -10.35 1.38
N ALA A 21 -20.63 -10.17 2.67
CA ALA A 21 -19.25 -10.01 3.18
C ALA A 21 -18.41 -11.25 2.93
N ALA A 22 -18.96 -12.46 3.17
CA ALA A 22 -18.31 -13.71 2.82
C ALA A 22 -18.06 -13.82 1.31
N GLY A 23 -18.99 -13.32 0.49
CA GLY A 23 -18.87 -13.20 -0.96
C GLY A 23 -17.68 -12.32 -1.37
N ILE A 24 -17.49 -11.16 -0.74
CA ILE A 24 -16.33 -10.29 -0.96
C ILE A 24 -15.03 -11.04 -0.65
N ILE A 25 -14.94 -11.70 0.51
CA ILE A 25 -13.74 -12.45 0.89
C ILE A 25 -13.47 -13.60 -0.10
N ALA A 26 -14.50 -14.33 -0.49
CA ALA A 26 -14.38 -15.45 -1.44
C ALA A 26 -13.91 -14.96 -2.83
N LEU A 27 -14.53 -13.90 -3.36
CA LEU A 27 -14.15 -13.29 -4.63
C LEU A 27 -12.70 -12.82 -4.59
N CYS A 28 -12.28 -12.13 -3.53
CA CYS A 28 -10.91 -11.64 -3.39
C CYS A 28 -9.87 -12.75 -3.12
N SER A 29 -10.30 -13.89 -2.58
CA SER A 29 -9.43 -15.05 -2.36
C SER A 29 -9.15 -15.82 -3.66
N TYR A 30 -10.06 -15.74 -4.65
CA TYR A 30 -9.91 -16.46 -5.91
C TYR A 30 -8.60 -16.11 -6.67
N PRO A 31 -8.22 -14.84 -6.89
CA PRO A 31 -6.94 -14.50 -7.52
C PRO A 31 -5.72 -15.04 -6.78
N VAL A 32 -5.77 -15.11 -5.45
CA VAL A 32 -4.69 -15.65 -4.61
C VAL A 32 -4.53 -17.15 -4.85
N VAL A 33 -5.64 -17.89 -4.80
CA VAL A 33 -5.63 -19.35 -5.05
C VAL A 33 -5.19 -19.65 -6.48
N ALA A 34 -5.72 -18.92 -7.47
CA ALA A 34 -5.35 -19.07 -8.87
C ALA A 34 -3.85 -18.82 -9.11
N TYR A 35 -3.29 -17.78 -8.49
CA TYR A 35 -1.86 -17.47 -8.58
C TYR A 35 -0.98 -18.54 -7.91
N MET A 36 -1.41 -19.09 -6.76
CA MET A 36 -0.69 -20.19 -6.09
C MET A 36 -0.74 -21.50 -6.89
N ALA A 37 -1.83 -21.76 -7.61
CA ALA A 37 -1.97 -22.93 -8.47
C ALA A 37 -1.19 -22.81 -9.79
N ALA A 38 -1.06 -21.60 -10.35
CA ALA A 38 -0.41 -21.38 -11.63
C ALA A 38 1.13 -21.38 -11.52
N PRO A 39 1.88 -22.13 -12.35
CA PRO A 39 3.33 -22.00 -12.46
C PRO A 39 3.72 -20.64 -13.06
N GLY A 40 4.69 -19.94 -12.47
CA GLY A 40 5.09 -18.61 -12.95
C GLY A 40 6.15 -17.92 -12.10
N THR A 41 6.72 -16.85 -12.66
CA THR A 41 7.81 -16.06 -12.05
C THR A 41 7.46 -14.57 -11.90
N SER A 42 6.18 -14.22 -12.00
CA SER A 42 5.66 -12.84 -11.84
C SER A 42 5.25 -12.59 -10.39
N LEU A 43 5.30 -11.35 -9.90
CA LEU A 43 4.82 -10.96 -8.56
C LEU A 43 3.32 -11.27 -8.40
N PRO A 44 2.85 -11.63 -7.18
CA PRO A 44 1.43 -11.72 -6.83
C PRO A 44 0.80 -10.32 -6.68
N PHE A 45 0.99 -9.44 -7.66
CA PHE A 45 0.60 -8.04 -7.59
C PHE A 45 -0.91 -7.87 -7.40
N PHE A 46 -1.72 -8.34 -8.35
CA PHE A 46 -3.17 -8.26 -8.27
C PHE A 46 -3.78 -9.12 -7.15
N PRO A 47 -3.29 -10.35 -6.88
CA PRO A 47 -3.71 -11.12 -5.71
C PRO A 47 -3.57 -10.37 -4.38
N MET A 48 -2.47 -9.62 -4.21
CA MET A 48 -2.25 -8.84 -3.00
C MET A 48 -3.23 -7.66 -2.89
N ILE A 49 -3.48 -6.93 -3.99
CA ILE A 49 -4.53 -5.90 -4.03
C ILE A 49 -5.89 -6.52 -3.66
N SER A 50 -6.22 -7.66 -4.25
CA SER A 50 -7.48 -8.36 -3.96
C SER A 50 -7.60 -8.71 -2.48
N LEU A 51 -6.51 -9.19 -1.86
CA LEU A 51 -6.49 -9.49 -0.43
C LEU A 51 -6.72 -8.25 0.43
N LEU A 52 -6.18 -7.08 0.06
CA LEU A 52 -6.44 -5.82 0.76
C LEU A 52 -7.92 -5.44 0.69
N TYR A 53 -8.60 -5.67 -0.44
CA TYR A 53 -10.07 -5.48 -0.52
C TYR A 53 -10.83 -6.49 0.36
N ALA A 54 -10.35 -7.73 0.50
CA ALA A 54 -10.96 -8.69 1.43
C ALA A 54 -10.83 -8.22 2.89
N ILE A 55 -9.64 -7.74 3.27
CA ILE A 55 -9.35 -7.25 4.62
C ILE A 55 -10.14 -5.97 4.90
N GLY A 56 -10.23 -5.05 3.94
CA GLY A 56 -10.87 -3.76 4.17
C GLY A 56 -12.39 -3.74 4.02
N TYR A 57 -12.98 -4.58 3.17
CA TYR A 57 -14.44 -4.54 2.91
C TYR A 57 -15.21 -5.79 3.37
N GLY A 58 -14.55 -6.94 3.49
CA GLY A 58 -15.20 -8.21 3.83
C GLY A 58 -15.00 -8.62 5.28
N LEU A 59 -13.74 -8.64 5.74
CA LEU A 59 -13.37 -9.05 7.09
C LEU A 59 -13.99 -8.21 8.22
N PRO A 60 -14.16 -6.87 8.11
CA PRO A 60 -14.58 -6.03 9.22
C PRO A 60 -15.95 -6.39 9.78
N LEU A 61 -16.86 -6.92 8.94
CA LEU A 61 -18.18 -7.36 9.39
C LEU A 61 -18.10 -8.51 10.42
N PHE A 62 -17.05 -9.34 10.34
CA PHE A 62 -16.85 -10.48 11.24
C PHE A 62 -15.87 -10.18 12.37
N SER A 63 -14.88 -9.33 12.14
CA SER A 63 -13.90 -8.98 13.17
C SER A 63 -14.39 -7.86 14.09
N HIS A 64 -15.00 -6.81 13.53
CA HIS A 64 -15.35 -5.56 14.21
C HIS A 64 -16.79 -5.10 13.88
N PRO A 65 -17.81 -5.96 14.13
CA PRO A 65 -19.19 -5.67 13.77
C PRO A 65 -19.72 -4.39 14.42
N GLU A 66 -19.28 -4.05 15.63
CA GLU A 66 -19.64 -2.83 16.35
C GLU A 66 -19.23 -1.54 15.61
N ALA A 67 -18.03 -1.50 15.03
CA ALA A 67 -17.53 -0.35 14.28
C ALA A 67 -18.29 -0.17 12.96
N VAL A 68 -18.69 -1.28 12.34
CA VAL A 68 -19.52 -1.25 11.13
C VAL A 68 -20.93 -0.75 11.45
N LEU A 69 -21.54 -1.24 12.54
CA LEU A 69 -22.88 -0.85 12.96
C LEU A 69 -22.97 0.60 13.46
N SER A 70 -21.90 1.14 14.07
CA SER A 70 -21.89 2.54 14.51
C SER A 70 -21.93 3.55 13.36
N GLU A 71 -21.41 3.18 12.20
CA GLU A 71 -21.36 4.02 11.00
C GLU A 71 -22.53 3.78 10.05
N ALA A 72 -23.35 2.75 10.31
CA ALA A 72 -24.53 2.37 9.53
C ALA A 72 -25.81 2.48 10.39
N PRO A 73 -26.40 3.69 10.52
CA PRO A 73 -27.57 3.89 11.36
C PRO A 73 -28.78 3.04 10.94
N LEU A 74 -28.91 2.68 9.66
CA LEU A 74 -29.96 1.80 9.17
C LEU A 74 -29.42 0.46 8.62
N PRO A 75 -30.09 -0.69 8.88
CA PRO A 75 -29.70 -1.99 8.33
C PRO A 75 -29.63 -2.04 6.79
N ASP A 76 -30.46 -1.23 6.13
CA ASP A 76 -30.51 -1.14 4.66
C ASP A 76 -29.26 -0.46 4.08
N GLU A 77 -28.68 0.52 4.79
CA GLU A 77 -27.47 1.22 4.35
C GLU A 77 -26.26 0.28 4.37
N LEU A 78 -26.13 -0.53 5.42
CA LEU A 78 -25.09 -1.56 5.49
C LEU A 78 -25.25 -2.59 4.37
N THR A 79 -26.50 -3.01 4.08
CA THR A 79 -26.77 -3.95 3.00
C THR A 79 -26.38 -3.34 1.64
N LYS A 80 -26.75 -2.07 1.39
CA LYS A 80 -26.34 -1.33 0.19
C LYS A 80 -24.81 -1.21 0.10
N ALA A 81 -24.12 -0.87 1.17
CA ALA A 81 -22.65 -0.78 1.22
C ALA A 81 -21.99 -2.11 0.85
N LEU A 82 -22.49 -3.24 1.37
CA LEU A 82 -21.99 -4.55 1.03
C LEU A 82 -22.27 -4.93 -0.44
N VAL A 83 -23.44 -4.59 -0.98
CA VAL A 83 -23.74 -4.78 -2.42
C VAL A 83 -22.77 -3.96 -3.28
N VAL A 84 -22.54 -2.69 -2.94
CA VAL A 84 -21.57 -1.82 -3.63
C VAL A 84 -20.15 -2.39 -3.51
N GLY A 85 -19.78 -2.92 -2.34
CA GLY A 85 -18.53 -3.64 -2.11
C GLY A 85 -18.34 -4.82 -3.07
N VAL A 86 -19.36 -5.67 -3.20
CA VAL A 86 -19.36 -6.80 -4.15
C VAL A 86 -19.24 -6.31 -5.59
N LEU A 87 -20.04 -5.31 -6.00
CA LEU A 87 -19.99 -4.73 -7.35
C LEU A 87 -18.62 -4.13 -7.67
N GLY A 88 -18.01 -3.43 -6.71
CA GLY A 88 -16.69 -2.85 -6.87
C GLY A 88 -15.60 -3.90 -7.04
N VAL A 89 -15.62 -4.98 -6.24
CA VAL A 89 -14.67 -6.09 -6.38
C VAL A 89 -14.87 -6.84 -7.70
N ILE A 90 -16.12 -7.09 -8.11
CA ILE A 90 -16.42 -7.71 -9.41
C ILE A 90 -15.91 -6.82 -10.55
N GLY A 91 -16.18 -5.51 -10.51
CA GLY A 91 -15.69 -4.54 -11.48
C GLY A 91 -14.16 -4.57 -11.57
N LEU A 92 -13.48 -4.48 -10.42
CA LEU A 92 -12.02 -4.54 -10.32
C LEU A 92 -11.44 -5.80 -10.96
N GLN A 93 -11.99 -6.97 -10.65
CA GLN A 93 -11.51 -8.24 -11.22
C GLN A 93 -11.83 -8.36 -12.71
N ALA A 94 -13.03 -7.95 -13.13
CA ALA A 94 -13.42 -7.96 -14.53
C ALA A 94 -12.49 -7.06 -15.36
N GLY A 95 -12.20 -5.85 -14.88
CA GLY A 95 -11.25 -4.93 -15.51
C GLY A 95 -9.84 -5.53 -15.63
N PHE A 96 -9.36 -6.18 -14.58
CA PHE A 96 -8.05 -6.82 -14.57
C PHE A 96 -7.97 -8.01 -15.56
N VAL A 97 -8.97 -8.89 -15.55
CA VAL A 97 -9.05 -10.02 -16.50
C VAL A 97 -9.13 -9.50 -17.93
N LEU A 98 -9.94 -8.47 -18.17
CA LEU A 98 -10.13 -7.88 -19.49
C LEU A 98 -8.84 -7.22 -20.00
N GLY A 99 -8.08 -6.55 -19.13
CA GLY A 99 -6.77 -5.96 -19.46
C GLY A 99 -5.62 -6.95 -19.61
N THR A 100 -5.68 -8.10 -18.94
CA THR A 100 -4.71 -9.19 -19.14
C THR A 100 -5.03 -10.01 -20.39
N SER A 101 -6.30 -10.07 -20.79
CA SER A 101 -6.73 -10.74 -22.02
C SER A 101 -6.19 -10.06 -23.29
N ARG A 102 -6.16 -10.81 -24.39
CA ARG A 102 -5.88 -10.24 -25.73
C ARG A 102 -7.10 -9.57 -26.36
N ALA A 103 -8.27 -9.60 -25.71
CA ALA A 103 -9.54 -9.20 -26.32
C ALA A 103 -9.56 -7.75 -26.79
N LEU A 104 -8.95 -6.82 -26.03
CA LEU A 104 -8.86 -5.42 -26.43
C LEU A 104 -7.70 -5.11 -27.38
N GLY A 105 -6.80 -6.06 -27.67
CA GLY A 105 -5.72 -5.88 -28.64
C GLY A 105 -4.70 -4.77 -28.34
N LEU A 106 -4.79 -4.06 -27.20
CA LEU A 106 -3.94 -2.90 -26.93
C LEU A 106 -2.46 -3.32 -26.73
N PRO A 107 -1.53 -2.77 -27.54
CA PRO A 107 -0.11 -3.03 -27.39
C PRO A 107 0.41 -2.28 -26.16
N VAL A 108 0.71 -3.02 -25.09
CA VAL A 108 1.35 -2.48 -23.89
C VAL A 108 2.86 -2.74 -23.99
N PRO A 109 3.71 -1.71 -24.04
CA PRO A 109 5.15 -1.89 -24.09
C PRO A 109 5.64 -2.51 -22.78
N THR A 110 6.39 -3.61 -22.87
CA THR A 110 7.05 -4.20 -21.71
C THR A 110 8.36 -3.46 -21.44
N ILE A 111 8.52 -2.93 -20.23
CA ILE A 111 9.70 -2.18 -19.81
C ILE A 111 10.79 -3.19 -19.45
N ARG A 112 11.72 -3.43 -20.39
CA ARG A 112 12.79 -4.43 -20.23
C ARG A 112 13.97 -3.86 -19.46
N LEU A 113 14.07 -4.23 -18.19
CA LEU A 113 15.14 -3.85 -17.27
C LEU A 113 15.78 -5.10 -16.61
N PRO A 114 16.42 -6.00 -17.39
CA PRO A 114 17.30 -7.00 -16.82
C PRO A 114 18.51 -6.29 -16.21
N LEU A 115 18.80 -6.52 -14.93
CA LEU A 115 19.87 -5.82 -14.22
C LEU A 115 21.17 -6.63 -14.27
N ASP A 116 22.29 -5.94 -14.45
CA ASP A 116 23.62 -6.55 -14.34
C ASP A 116 24.07 -6.58 -12.88
N ARG A 117 24.39 -7.78 -12.39
CA ARG A 117 24.76 -7.99 -10.99
C ARG A 117 25.95 -7.15 -10.53
N GLN A 118 27.00 -7.02 -11.36
CA GLN A 118 28.19 -6.28 -10.97
C GLN A 118 27.92 -4.78 -10.92
N ARG A 119 27.15 -4.25 -11.89
CA ARG A 119 26.78 -2.83 -11.92
C ARG A 119 25.88 -2.45 -10.75
N VAL A 120 24.92 -3.29 -10.40
CA VAL A 120 24.04 -3.05 -9.25
C VAL A 120 24.86 -3.00 -7.96
N LEU A 121 25.72 -3.99 -7.71
CA LEU A 121 26.52 -4.02 -6.47
C LEU A 121 27.51 -2.86 -6.38
N ARG A 122 28.13 -2.45 -7.51
CA ARG A 122 29.11 -1.36 -7.53
C ARG A 122 28.51 0.04 -7.53
N PHE A 123 27.31 0.22 -8.06
CA PHE A 123 26.77 1.56 -8.29
C PHE A 123 25.36 1.77 -7.71
N LEU A 124 24.44 0.81 -7.87
CA LEU A 124 23.10 0.93 -7.31
C LEU A 124 23.11 0.87 -5.78
N VAL A 125 23.86 -0.06 -5.18
CA VAL A 125 23.91 -0.18 -3.71
C VAL A 125 24.47 1.08 -3.04
N PRO A 126 25.58 1.69 -3.51
CA PRO A 126 26.01 2.99 -3.01
C PRO A 126 24.95 4.09 -3.16
N LEU A 127 24.20 4.13 -4.27
CA LEU A 127 23.11 5.09 -4.44
C LEU A 127 21.95 4.86 -3.45
N VAL A 128 21.65 3.60 -3.11
CA VAL A 128 20.69 3.25 -2.06
C VAL A 128 21.20 3.71 -0.69
N VAL A 129 22.48 3.50 -0.39
CA VAL A 129 23.13 3.99 0.83
C VAL A 129 23.03 5.51 0.93
N ILE A 130 23.36 6.23 -0.14
CA ILE A 130 23.25 7.69 -0.23
C ILE A 130 21.78 8.11 -0.03
N SER A 131 20.83 7.41 -0.65
CA SER A 131 19.39 7.71 -0.51
C SER A 131 18.92 7.54 0.94
N ILE A 132 19.35 6.48 1.62
CA ILE A 132 19.06 6.23 3.04
C ILE A 132 19.70 7.31 3.91
N ALA A 133 20.99 7.62 3.70
CA ALA A 133 21.72 8.64 4.45
C ALA A 133 21.10 10.03 4.29
N LEU A 134 20.72 10.40 3.06
CA LEU A 134 20.03 11.67 2.75
C LEU A 134 18.67 11.76 3.45
N ASN A 135 17.91 10.66 3.47
CA ASN A 135 16.63 10.58 4.17
C ASN A 135 16.78 10.64 5.69
N TRP A 136 17.85 10.06 6.24
CA TRP A 136 18.21 10.22 7.65
C TRP A 136 18.62 11.64 7.97
N ALA A 137 19.43 12.31 7.13
CA ALA A 137 19.81 13.70 7.35
C ALA A 137 18.58 14.62 7.47
N VAL A 138 17.54 14.39 6.67
CA VAL A 138 16.25 15.07 6.84
C VAL A 138 15.53 14.65 8.13
N ALA A 139 15.48 13.35 8.43
CA ALA A 139 14.82 12.86 9.64
C ALA A 139 15.45 13.38 10.95
N LEU A 140 16.77 13.58 10.94
CA LEU A 140 17.56 14.11 12.06
C LEU A 140 17.54 15.65 12.11
N GLY A 141 16.95 16.34 11.12
CA GLY A 141 16.89 17.80 11.06
C GLY A 141 18.19 18.48 10.59
N TYR A 142 19.15 17.73 10.04
CA TYR A 142 20.34 18.32 9.41
C TYR A 142 20.05 18.96 8.04
N LEU A 143 18.94 18.56 7.41
CA LEU A 143 18.50 19.10 6.13
C LEU A 143 17.01 19.43 6.20
N ASP A 144 16.68 20.69 5.98
CA ASP A 144 15.30 21.14 5.78
C ASP A 144 14.99 21.22 4.28
N PRO A 145 14.26 20.25 3.72
CA PRO A 145 13.98 20.22 2.29
C PRO A 145 13.07 21.38 1.91
N THR A 146 13.53 22.23 1.00
CA THR A 146 12.63 23.20 0.34
C THR A 146 11.52 22.46 -0.42
N PRO A 147 10.36 23.09 -0.68
CA PRO A 147 9.26 22.45 -1.40
C PRO A 147 9.65 21.87 -2.77
N GLN A 148 10.67 22.45 -3.42
CA GLN A 148 11.22 22.00 -4.69
C GLN A 148 12.07 20.73 -4.54
N LEU A 149 12.83 20.62 -3.45
CA LEU A 149 13.65 19.44 -3.15
C LEU A 149 12.80 18.27 -2.66
N LEU A 150 11.62 18.52 -2.10
CA LEU A 150 10.72 17.49 -1.57
C LEU A 150 10.42 16.37 -2.59
N ALA A 151 10.28 16.72 -3.87
CA ALA A 151 10.10 15.75 -4.95
C ALA A 151 11.33 14.86 -5.17
N LEU A 152 12.54 15.41 -5.03
CA LEU A 152 13.79 14.64 -5.13
C LEU A 152 13.96 13.70 -3.95
N PHE A 153 13.62 14.13 -2.73
CA PHE A 153 13.61 13.25 -1.56
C PHE A 153 12.56 12.14 -1.68
N GLY A 154 11.38 12.45 -2.23
CA GLY A 154 10.36 11.46 -2.57
C GLY A 154 10.84 10.43 -3.59
N LEU A 155 11.52 10.89 -4.65
CA LEU A 155 12.13 10.00 -5.64
C LEU A 155 13.25 9.14 -5.04
N ALA A 156 14.10 9.72 -4.18
CA ALA A 156 15.12 8.98 -3.44
C ALA A 156 14.51 7.91 -2.53
N LEU A 157 13.36 8.22 -1.89
CA LEU A 157 12.59 7.29 -1.08
C LEU A 157 12.01 6.14 -1.91
N GLN A 158 11.54 6.41 -3.13
CA GLN A 158 11.10 5.35 -4.05
C GLN A 158 12.29 4.52 -4.55
N PHE A 159 13.41 5.17 -4.87
CA PHE A 159 14.61 4.51 -5.37
C PHE A 159 15.23 3.56 -4.33
N GLN A 160 15.27 3.94 -3.05
CA GLN A 160 15.71 3.01 -1.99
C GLN A 160 14.82 1.77 -1.89
N LEU A 161 13.49 1.90 -2.08
CA LEU A 161 12.57 0.76 -2.04
C LEU A 161 12.78 -0.17 -3.24
N VAL A 162 13.01 0.38 -4.43
CA VAL A 162 13.40 -0.39 -5.62
C VAL A 162 14.71 -1.14 -5.38
N GLY A 163 15.73 -0.47 -4.82
CA GLY A 163 17.01 -1.11 -4.52
C GLY A 163 16.90 -2.23 -3.49
N LEU A 164 16.12 -2.03 -2.43
CA LEU A 164 15.81 -3.08 -1.46
C LEU A 164 15.03 -4.23 -2.09
N ALA A 165 14.10 -3.97 -3.00
CA ALA A 165 13.36 -5.01 -3.72
C ALA A 165 14.28 -5.87 -4.60
N VAL A 166 15.24 -5.27 -5.31
CA VAL A 166 16.24 -6.01 -6.11
C VAL A 166 17.10 -6.89 -5.20
N LEU A 167 17.64 -6.34 -4.11
CA LEU A 167 18.47 -7.09 -3.17
C LEU A 167 17.68 -8.23 -2.48
N ALA A 168 16.43 -7.97 -2.10
CA ALA A 168 15.54 -8.98 -1.53
C ALA A 168 15.28 -10.12 -2.53
N TYR A 169 15.07 -9.79 -3.80
CA TYR A 169 14.87 -10.79 -4.85
C TYR A 169 16.09 -11.70 -4.98
N TRP A 170 17.29 -11.13 -5.04
CA TRP A 170 18.54 -11.91 -5.03
C TRP A 170 18.76 -12.71 -3.76
N ARG A 171 18.37 -12.19 -2.60
CA ARG A 171 18.50 -12.90 -1.32
C ARG A 171 17.62 -14.14 -1.26
N PHE A 172 16.37 -14.03 -1.71
CA PHE A 172 15.41 -15.13 -1.61
C PHE A 172 15.48 -16.11 -2.78
N SER A 173 15.97 -15.68 -3.95
CA SER A 173 16.37 -16.55 -5.06
C SER A 173 17.66 -17.32 -4.81
N GLY A 174 18.44 -16.97 -3.77
CA GLY A 174 19.69 -17.65 -3.40
C GLY A 174 20.94 -17.10 -4.09
N SER A 175 20.80 -16.04 -4.90
CA SER A 175 21.90 -15.41 -5.62
C SER A 175 22.75 -14.48 -4.74
N LEU A 176 22.18 -13.92 -3.66
CA LEU A 176 22.90 -13.04 -2.72
C LEU A 176 23.50 -13.85 -1.57
N THR A 177 24.82 -13.83 -1.44
CA THR A 177 25.57 -14.57 -0.40
C THR A 177 26.67 -13.71 0.23
N GLY A 178 27.17 -14.13 1.39
CA GLY A 178 28.30 -13.48 2.08
C GLY A 178 27.99 -12.07 2.60
N LEU A 179 28.95 -11.16 2.48
CA LEU A 179 28.90 -9.78 2.98
C LEU A 179 27.63 -9.03 2.53
N TRP A 180 27.21 -9.22 1.28
CA TRP A 180 26.06 -8.51 0.72
C TRP A 180 24.72 -8.90 1.37
N THR A 181 24.64 -10.07 2.00
CA THR A 181 23.47 -10.45 2.81
C THR A 181 23.38 -9.59 4.07
N TRP A 182 24.51 -9.35 4.73
CA TRP A 182 24.56 -8.48 5.90
C TRP A 182 24.31 -7.02 5.53
N VAL A 183 24.87 -6.56 4.40
CA VAL A 183 24.58 -5.22 3.86
C VAL A 183 23.08 -5.06 3.60
N PHE A 184 22.43 -6.03 2.97
CA PHE A 184 20.98 -5.98 2.74
C PHE A 184 20.18 -5.82 4.04
N TRP A 185 20.46 -6.66 5.06
CA TRP A 185 19.75 -6.57 6.35
C TRP A 185 20.01 -5.24 7.07
N LEU A 186 21.24 -4.72 7.01
CA LEU A 186 21.59 -3.42 7.56
C LEU A 186 20.82 -2.30 6.85
N LEU A 187 20.76 -2.30 5.52
CA LEU A 187 20.01 -1.29 4.76
C LEU A 187 18.51 -1.36 5.05
N LEU A 188 17.95 -2.56 5.16
CA LEU A 188 16.54 -2.75 5.53
C LEU A 188 16.26 -2.20 6.93
N LEU A 189 17.14 -2.49 7.90
CA LEU A 189 17.02 -1.99 9.27
C LEU A 189 17.07 -0.45 9.29
N LEU A 190 18.08 0.14 8.65
CA LEU A 190 18.25 1.60 8.59
C LEU A 190 17.07 2.28 7.87
N ALA A 191 16.57 1.71 6.78
CA ALA A 191 15.43 2.24 6.06
C ALA A 191 14.14 2.21 6.92
N SER A 192 13.95 1.15 7.71
CA SER A 192 12.77 0.96 8.56
C SER A 192 12.83 1.83 9.83
N LEU A 193 13.99 1.87 10.49
CA LEU A 193 14.20 2.63 11.73
C LEU A 193 14.00 4.15 11.54
N LYS A 194 14.26 4.65 10.34
CA LYS A 194 14.01 6.06 9.97
C LYS A 194 12.55 6.48 10.19
N GLY A 195 11.59 5.61 9.86
CA GLY A 195 10.17 5.91 10.04
C GLY A 195 9.80 6.11 11.51
N LEU A 196 10.45 5.38 12.42
CA LEU A 196 10.28 5.53 13.87
C LEU A 196 10.84 6.87 14.35
N ALA A 197 12.00 7.30 13.86
CA ALA A 197 12.59 8.60 14.21
C ALA A 197 11.69 9.80 13.84
N LYS A 198 10.89 9.66 12.76
CA LYS A 198 9.89 10.66 12.34
C LYS A 198 8.52 10.52 13.03
N GLY A 199 8.32 9.49 13.86
CA GLY A 199 7.01 9.13 14.39
C GLY A 199 6.00 8.67 13.33
N MET A 200 6.46 8.31 12.13
CA MET A 200 5.66 7.85 11.01
C MET A 200 5.82 6.33 10.86
N LEU A 201 5.00 5.57 11.60
CA LEU A 201 5.01 4.11 11.53
C LEU A 201 4.82 3.57 10.09
N SER A 202 4.03 4.23 9.25
CA SER A 202 3.86 3.83 7.84
C SER A 202 5.17 3.88 7.05
N GLU A 203 6.03 4.88 7.29
CA GLU A 203 7.37 4.94 6.68
C GLU A 203 8.29 3.81 7.17
N ALA A 204 8.09 3.31 8.40
CA ALA A 204 8.86 2.19 8.94
C ALA A 204 8.39 0.84 8.37
N ALA A 205 7.10 0.70 8.08
CA ALA A 205 6.51 -0.54 7.58
C ALA A 205 6.77 -0.77 6.08
N MET A 206 6.85 0.29 5.27
CA MET A 206 6.97 0.19 3.81
C MET A 206 8.16 -0.66 3.32
N PRO A 207 9.41 -0.47 3.82
CA PRO A 207 10.53 -1.33 3.41
C PRO A 207 10.31 -2.80 3.73
N LEU A 208 9.74 -3.10 4.90
CA LEU A 208 9.42 -4.47 5.33
C LEU A 208 8.35 -5.08 4.43
N ALA A 209 7.29 -4.34 4.12
CA ALA A 209 6.22 -4.77 3.24
C ALA A 209 6.76 -5.16 1.85
N VAL A 210 7.59 -4.30 1.24
CA VAL A 210 8.23 -4.57 -0.06
C VAL A 210 9.06 -5.85 -0.01
N VAL A 211 9.87 -6.06 1.03
CA VAL A 211 10.66 -7.30 1.20
C VAL A 211 9.77 -8.54 1.38
N LEU A 212 8.66 -8.44 2.11
CA LEU A 212 7.70 -9.53 2.28
C LEU A 212 6.99 -9.90 0.98
N ALA A 213 6.62 -8.93 0.14
CA ALA A 213 6.06 -9.23 -1.19
C ALA A 213 7.09 -9.91 -2.10
N VAL A 214 8.34 -9.45 -2.08
CA VAL A 214 9.40 -10.08 -2.85
C VAL A 214 9.73 -11.48 -2.33
N TYR A 215 9.64 -11.71 -1.00
CA TYR A 215 9.71 -13.05 -0.42
C TYR A 215 8.59 -13.94 -0.95
N TRP A 216 7.35 -13.44 -0.96
CA TRP A 216 6.21 -14.19 -1.46
C TRP A 216 6.39 -14.56 -2.94
N LEU A 217 6.93 -13.66 -3.76
CA LEU A 217 7.34 -13.97 -5.13
C LEU A 217 8.40 -15.08 -5.17
N ALA A 218 9.53 -14.88 -4.50
CA ALA A 218 10.71 -15.73 -4.66
C ALA A 218 10.50 -17.14 -4.07
N LYS A 219 9.68 -17.27 -3.03
CA LYS A 219 9.42 -18.55 -2.35
C LYS A 219 8.04 -19.14 -2.64
N ARG A 220 7.11 -18.38 -3.24
CA ARG A 220 5.71 -18.77 -3.48
C ARG A 220 5.00 -19.30 -2.23
N ARG A 221 5.44 -18.83 -1.06
CA ARG A 221 4.84 -19.11 0.24
C ARG A 221 4.53 -17.78 0.89
N VAL A 222 3.31 -17.63 1.39
CA VAL A 222 2.92 -16.43 2.11
C VAL A 222 3.69 -16.38 3.43
N PRO A 223 4.43 -15.30 3.76
CA PRO A 223 5.23 -15.19 4.97
C PRO A 223 4.37 -14.87 6.20
N TRP A 224 3.40 -15.74 6.54
CA TRP A 224 2.43 -15.47 7.62
C TRP A 224 3.08 -15.13 8.96
N VAL A 225 4.15 -15.82 9.35
CA VAL A 225 4.85 -15.58 10.62
C VAL A 225 5.54 -14.22 10.62
N SER A 226 6.33 -13.91 9.60
CA SER A 226 7.04 -12.62 9.51
C SER A 226 6.07 -11.45 9.34
N GLY A 227 5.00 -11.64 8.56
CA GLY A 227 3.92 -10.67 8.44
C GLY A 227 3.22 -10.41 9.79
N ALA A 228 2.88 -11.47 10.53
CA ALA A 228 2.28 -11.35 11.85
C ALA A 228 3.19 -10.61 12.84
N ILE A 229 4.50 -10.90 12.85
CA ILE A 229 5.47 -10.18 13.69
C ILE A 229 5.48 -8.68 13.37
N VAL A 230 5.53 -8.32 12.08
CA VAL A 230 5.52 -6.91 11.64
C VAL A 230 4.21 -6.23 12.04
N VAL A 231 3.07 -6.89 11.83
CA VAL A 231 1.75 -6.35 12.19
C VAL A 231 1.62 -6.18 13.71
N VAL A 232 1.94 -7.19 14.49
CA VAL A 232 1.89 -7.13 15.97
C VAL A 232 2.83 -6.05 16.50
N GLY A 233 4.06 -5.98 15.98
CA GLY A 233 5.02 -4.93 16.34
C GLY A 233 4.49 -3.53 15.99
N PHE A 234 3.83 -3.37 14.85
CA PHE A 234 3.23 -2.10 14.45
C PHE A 234 2.07 -1.70 15.36
N LEU A 235 1.17 -2.64 15.67
CA LEU A 235 0.02 -2.40 16.54
C LEU A 235 0.47 -2.00 17.95
N LEU A 236 1.50 -2.68 18.48
CA LEU A 236 2.15 -2.34 19.75
C LEU A 236 2.75 -0.93 19.79
N LEU A 237 3.24 -0.45 18.66
CA LEU A 237 3.85 0.88 18.55
C LEU A 237 2.83 2.00 18.24
N GLN A 238 1.56 1.68 17.97
CA GLN A 238 0.54 2.70 17.72
C GLN A 238 0.23 3.60 18.93
N PRO A 239 0.08 3.09 20.17
CA PRO A 239 -0.16 3.93 21.35
C PRO A 239 1.00 4.89 21.61
N VAL A 240 2.24 4.39 21.43
CA VAL A 240 3.48 5.16 21.57
C VAL A 240 3.50 6.37 20.62
N LYS A 241 3.00 6.21 19.38
CA LYS A 241 2.85 7.33 18.43
C LYS A 241 1.94 8.43 18.96
N GLY A 242 0.82 8.07 19.59
CA GLY A 242 -0.15 9.02 20.14
C GLY A 242 0.48 9.85 21.25
N ALA A 243 1.13 9.19 22.21
CA ALA A 243 1.85 9.83 23.30
C ALA A 243 2.99 10.72 22.78
N TRP A 244 3.80 10.21 21.85
CA TRP A 244 4.92 10.95 21.25
C TRP A 244 4.45 12.21 20.51
N ARG A 245 3.33 12.15 19.77
CA ARG A 245 2.77 13.34 19.10
C ARG A 245 2.29 14.37 20.11
N ASN A 246 1.65 13.95 21.21
CA ASN A 246 1.21 14.90 22.23
C ASN A 246 2.39 15.62 22.90
N ASP A 247 3.46 14.90 23.23
CA ASP A 247 4.63 15.52 23.87
C ASP A 247 5.44 16.39 22.90
N VAL A 248 5.72 15.90 21.68
CA VAL A 248 6.60 16.62 20.73
C VAL A 248 5.88 17.78 20.02
N TRP A 249 4.59 17.65 19.68
CA TRP A 249 3.87 18.74 19.01
C TRP A 249 3.29 19.79 19.95
N VAL A 250 2.90 19.43 21.19
CA VAL A 250 2.27 20.39 22.12
C VAL A 250 3.29 21.06 23.04
N ARG A 251 4.33 20.34 23.50
CA ARG A 251 5.34 20.92 24.41
C ARG A 251 6.51 21.59 23.70
N GLY A 252 6.61 21.46 22.37
CA GLY A 252 7.65 22.12 21.57
C GLY A 252 9.07 21.62 21.84
N ASP A 253 9.21 20.48 22.51
CA ASP A 253 10.51 19.95 22.93
C ASP A 253 11.18 19.22 21.76
N THR A 254 11.80 20.00 20.87
CA THR A 254 12.58 19.47 19.75
C THR A 254 13.98 19.06 20.22
N GLY A 255 14.04 18.02 21.05
CA GLY A 255 15.29 17.30 21.27
C GLY A 255 15.85 16.76 19.94
N ASP A 256 17.18 16.62 19.88
CA ASP A 256 17.90 15.95 18.79
C ASP A 256 17.29 14.55 18.53
N ALA A 257 17.43 14.01 17.32
CA ALA A 257 16.74 12.78 16.95
C ALA A 257 17.20 11.54 17.75
N ALA A 258 18.38 11.58 18.37
CA ALA A 258 18.77 10.62 19.39
C ALA A 258 17.87 10.70 20.65
N GLY A 259 17.50 11.91 21.07
CA GLY A 259 16.52 12.18 22.12
C GLY A 259 15.10 11.77 21.73
N ARG A 260 14.72 11.95 20.46
CA ARG A 260 13.43 11.45 19.95
C ARG A 260 13.38 9.92 19.96
N LEU A 261 14.48 9.26 19.57
CA LEU A 261 14.57 7.80 19.56
C LEU A 261 14.61 7.22 20.98
N SER A 262 15.28 7.90 21.93
CA SER A 262 15.26 7.50 23.34
C SER A 262 13.88 7.72 23.97
N LEU A 263 13.18 8.81 23.63
CA LEU A 263 11.78 9.04 24.03
C LEU A 263 10.86 7.94 23.49
N TRP A 264 11.03 7.54 22.23
CA TRP A 264 10.34 6.36 21.67
C TRP A 264 10.62 5.09 22.46
N GLY A 265 11.89 4.86 22.85
CA GLY A 265 12.28 3.71 23.67
C GLY A 265 11.65 3.74 25.07
N GLN A 266 11.64 4.90 25.73
CA GLN A 266 11.06 5.08 27.06
C GLN A 266 9.53 4.91 27.05
N LEU A 267 8.85 5.51 26.07
CA LEU A 267 7.41 5.36 25.90
C LEU A 267 7.03 3.92 25.50
N ALA A 268 7.88 3.23 24.72
CA ALA A 268 7.66 1.82 24.41
C ALA A 268 7.82 0.93 25.65
N SER A 269 8.78 1.21 26.54
CA SER A 269 8.90 0.49 27.81
C SER A 269 7.75 0.78 28.78
N SER A 270 7.27 2.02 28.85
CA SER A 270 6.15 2.38 29.74
C SER A 270 4.83 1.75 29.28
N VAL A 271 4.59 1.65 27.97
CA VAL A 271 3.45 0.88 27.43
C VAL A 271 3.59 -0.61 27.75
N GLY A 272 4.82 -1.14 27.71
CA GLY A 272 5.12 -2.51 28.14
C GLY A 272 4.76 -2.76 29.61
N ASP A 273 5.09 -1.83 30.49
CA ASP A 273 4.78 -1.91 31.93
C ASP A 273 3.28 -1.70 32.21
N ASP A 274 2.61 -0.79 31.50
CA ASP A 274 1.15 -0.58 31.60
C ASP A 274 0.34 -1.78 31.09
N THR A 275 0.82 -2.48 30.04
CA THR A 275 0.21 -3.74 29.59
C THR A 275 0.34 -4.88 30.60
N ALA A 276 1.29 -4.82 31.53
CA ALA A 276 1.36 -5.73 32.68
C ALA A 276 0.37 -5.33 33.80
N GLY A 277 -0.13 -4.08 33.79
CA GLY A 277 -1.06 -3.49 34.75
C GLY A 277 -2.55 -3.62 34.43
N GLY A 278 -2.93 -4.28 33.32
CA GLY A 278 -4.31 -4.69 33.05
C GLY A 278 -5.11 -3.82 32.07
N SER A 279 -4.52 -2.77 31.46
CA SER A 279 -5.10 -2.22 30.23
C SER A 279 -4.82 -3.20 29.09
N THR A 280 -5.88 -3.86 28.62
CA THR A 280 -5.76 -5.00 27.73
C THR A 280 -5.07 -4.61 26.44
N MET A 281 -3.87 -5.16 26.20
CA MET A 281 -3.23 -5.32 24.89
C MET A 281 -4.25 -5.53 23.75
N GLY A 282 -5.35 -6.26 24.03
CA GLY A 282 -6.52 -6.38 23.17
C GLY A 282 -7.10 -5.05 22.66
N GLU A 283 -7.35 -4.06 23.50
CA GLU A 283 -7.91 -2.76 23.10
C GLU A 283 -6.99 -1.98 22.15
N HIS A 284 -5.67 -2.02 22.38
CA HIS A 284 -4.70 -1.40 21.48
C HIS A 284 -4.57 -2.16 20.14
N LEU A 285 -4.62 -3.49 20.17
CA LEU A 285 -4.68 -4.33 18.97
C LEU A 285 -5.98 -4.08 18.19
N LEU A 286 -7.13 -3.96 18.87
CA LEU A 286 -8.43 -3.64 18.27
C LEU A 286 -8.42 -2.23 17.65
N SER A 287 -7.96 -1.21 18.36
CA SER A 287 -7.88 0.17 17.85
C SER A 287 -6.94 0.32 16.65
N GLY A 288 -5.89 -0.49 16.56
CA GLY A 288 -4.98 -0.47 15.42
C GLY A 288 -5.51 -1.25 14.21
N ALA A 289 -6.34 -2.27 14.43
CA ALA A 289 -6.98 -3.07 13.40
C ALA A 289 -8.13 -2.31 12.70
N THR A 290 -8.92 -1.52 13.42
CA THR A 290 -10.03 -0.71 12.85
C THR A 290 -9.57 0.33 11.82
N ARG A 291 -8.28 0.66 11.76
CA ARG A 291 -7.73 1.57 10.74
C ARG A 291 -7.67 0.99 9.33
N MET A 292 -7.70 -0.33 9.19
CA MET A 292 -7.73 -1.01 7.90
C MET A 292 -9.16 -1.31 7.43
N ASP A 293 -10.17 -0.94 8.23
CA ASP A 293 -11.57 -1.22 7.93
C ASP A 293 -12.16 -0.13 7.03
N TYR A 294 -12.32 -0.44 5.74
CA TYR A 294 -12.97 0.46 4.78
C TYR A 294 -14.49 0.22 4.67
N LEU A 295 -15.00 -0.90 5.20
CA LEU A 295 -16.44 -1.18 5.22
C LEU A 295 -17.22 -0.15 6.06
N PRO A 296 -16.81 0.22 7.29
CA PRO A 296 -17.48 1.29 8.05
C PRO A 296 -17.46 2.62 7.29
N VAL A 297 -16.34 2.95 6.63
CA VAL A 297 -16.22 4.16 5.80
C VAL A 297 -17.21 4.14 4.64
N LEU A 298 -17.31 3.02 3.93
CA LEU A 298 -18.28 2.86 2.86
C LEU A 298 -19.72 2.94 3.36
N ALA A 299 -20.01 2.36 4.53
CA ALA A 299 -21.34 2.39 5.13
C ALA A 299 -21.77 3.82 5.49
N ARG A 300 -20.89 4.61 6.13
CA ARG A 300 -21.13 6.03 6.40
C ARG A 300 -21.40 6.81 5.12
N VAL A 301 -20.59 6.55 4.09
CA VAL A 301 -20.72 7.24 2.79
C VAL A 301 -22.04 6.91 2.12
N VAL A 302 -22.47 5.65 2.15
CA VAL A 302 -23.76 5.22 1.62
C VAL A 302 -24.93 5.83 2.40
N ALA A 303 -24.79 6.02 3.72
CA ALA A 303 -25.79 6.66 4.56
C ALA A 303 -25.91 8.17 4.29
N MET A 304 -24.80 8.84 4.00
CA MET A 304 -24.78 10.30 3.80
C MET A 304 -25.01 10.72 2.33
N THR A 305 -24.72 9.86 1.34
CA THR A 305 -24.80 10.21 -0.08
C THR A 305 -25.86 9.38 -0.82
N PRO A 306 -26.80 10.02 -1.55
CA PRO A 306 -26.75 11.43 -1.99
C PRO A 306 -27.51 12.45 -1.13
N ASP A 307 -28.25 12.00 -0.11
CA ASP A 307 -29.28 12.83 0.53
C ASP A 307 -28.71 13.98 1.39
N VAL A 308 -27.60 13.76 2.09
CA VAL A 308 -26.91 14.79 2.90
C VAL A 308 -25.77 15.42 2.11
N ILE A 309 -24.95 14.60 1.46
CA ILE A 309 -23.83 15.02 0.61
C ILE A 309 -24.15 14.57 -0.82
N PRO A 310 -24.36 15.51 -1.75
CA PRO A 310 -24.69 15.15 -3.13
C PRO A 310 -23.50 14.45 -3.81
N TYR A 311 -23.81 13.72 -4.87
CA TYR A 311 -22.78 13.13 -5.72
C TYR A 311 -21.81 14.20 -6.23
N GLN A 312 -20.53 13.82 -6.32
CA GLN A 312 -19.47 14.74 -6.76
C GLN A 312 -19.33 14.82 -8.28
N ASP A 313 -20.00 13.95 -9.04
CA ASP A 313 -20.06 13.98 -10.51
C ASP A 313 -18.70 14.09 -11.22
N GLY A 314 -17.65 13.51 -10.63
CA GLY A 314 -16.31 13.50 -11.17
C GLY A 314 -15.36 14.55 -10.61
N GLN A 315 -15.81 15.42 -9.71
CA GLN A 315 -14.97 16.51 -9.15
C GLN A 315 -13.70 16.00 -8.48
N THR A 316 -13.77 14.87 -7.76
CA THR A 316 -12.58 14.29 -7.10
C THR A 316 -11.56 13.71 -8.10
N TYR A 317 -12.00 13.37 -9.32
CA TYR A 317 -11.14 12.87 -10.40
C TYR A 317 -10.53 13.98 -11.27
N SER A 318 -10.99 15.23 -11.12
CA SER A 318 -10.57 16.37 -11.96
C SER A 318 -9.04 16.55 -12.01
N TYR A 319 -8.34 16.25 -10.90
CA TYR A 319 -6.88 16.33 -10.84
C TYR A 319 -6.18 15.42 -11.86
N LEU A 320 -6.75 14.25 -12.20
CA LEU A 320 -6.15 13.33 -13.18
C LEU A 320 -5.95 13.98 -14.55
N LEU A 321 -6.83 14.91 -14.95
CA LEU A 321 -6.74 15.62 -16.22
C LEU A 321 -5.52 16.52 -16.31
N VAL A 322 -5.12 17.10 -15.17
CA VAL A 322 -3.98 18.02 -15.08
C VAL A 322 -2.72 17.32 -14.56
N ALA A 323 -2.84 16.09 -14.07
CA ALA A 323 -1.78 15.35 -13.37
C ALA A 323 -0.50 15.20 -14.21
N ALA A 324 -0.61 15.09 -15.53
CA ALA A 324 0.51 15.01 -16.47
C ALA A 324 1.40 16.27 -16.49
N VAL A 325 0.84 17.45 -16.22
CA VAL A 325 1.55 18.73 -16.34
C VAL A 325 2.59 18.89 -15.22
N PRO A 326 3.89 19.03 -15.54
CA PRO A 326 4.93 19.26 -14.54
C PRO A 326 4.74 20.59 -13.80
N ARG A 327 5.09 20.64 -12.50
CA ARG A 327 5.03 21.88 -11.70
C ARG A 327 5.95 22.99 -12.21
N LEU A 328 6.98 22.67 -13.01
CA LEU A 328 7.82 23.68 -13.65
C LEU A 328 7.04 24.51 -14.68
N LEU A 329 6.11 23.88 -15.41
CA LEU A 329 5.27 24.56 -16.41
C LEU A 329 4.03 25.20 -15.77
N TRP A 330 3.52 24.62 -14.68
CA TRP A 330 2.40 25.18 -13.92
C TRP A 330 2.68 25.11 -12.40
N PRO A 331 3.34 26.14 -11.84
CA PRO A 331 3.69 26.16 -10.42
C PRO A 331 2.47 26.09 -9.49
N GLN A 332 1.40 26.81 -9.88
CA GLN A 332 0.13 26.91 -9.13
C GLN A 332 -0.85 25.77 -9.44
N LYS A 333 -0.38 24.66 -10.00
CA LYS A 333 -1.22 23.48 -10.25
C LYS A 333 -1.80 22.97 -8.92
N PRO A 334 -3.09 22.56 -8.91
CA PRO A 334 -3.73 21.94 -7.74
C PRO A 334 -2.92 20.77 -7.18
N VAL A 335 -3.24 20.31 -5.97
CA VAL A 335 -2.62 19.12 -5.38
C VAL A 335 -3.61 17.96 -5.39
N ALA A 336 -3.14 16.74 -5.69
CA ALA A 336 -3.99 15.54 -5.68
C ALA A 336 -4.66 15.28 -4.32
N GLN A 337 -4.07 15.87 -3.28
CA GLN A 337 -4.48 15.75 -1.89
C GLN A 337 -5.79 16.49 -1.58
N GLU A 338 -6.19 17.48 -2.38
CA GLU A 338 -7.43 18.25 -2.17
C GLU A 338 -8.68 17.35 -2.10
N ALA A 339 -8.72 16.27 -2.89
CA ALA A 339 -9.83 15.31 -2.85
C ALA A 339 -9.92 14.56 -1.50
N ASN A 340 -8.77 14.20 -0.92
CA ASN A 340 -8.70 13.55 0.38
C ASN A 340 -9.10 14.51 1.51
N ASP A 341 -8.61 15.77 1.44
CA ASP A 341 -8.91 16.80 2.43
C ASP A 341 -10.40 17.15 2.42
N TRP A 342 -10.98 17.31 1.23
CA TRP A 342 -12.43 17.48 1.04
C TRP A 342 -13.21 16.32 1.66
N PHE A 343 -12.84 15.07 1.33
CA PHE A 343 -13.54 13.89 1.83
C PHE A 343 -13.53 13.83 3.35
N GLY A 344 -12.36 14.06 3.96
CA GLY A 344 -12.20 14.04 5.40
C GLY A 344 -13.08 15.08 6.11
N VAL A 345 -13.22 16.29 5.54
CA VAL A 345 -14.07 17.34 6.11
C VAL A 345 -15.55 17.07 5.85
N ALA A 346 -15.92 16.72 4.61
CA ALA A 346 -17.31 16.54 4.20
C ALA A 346 -18.01 15.43 4.98
N TYR A 347 -17.32 14.31 5.21
CA TYR A 347 -17.86 13.19 5.98
C TYR A 347 -17.57 13.30 7.48
N GLY A 348 -16.94 14.38 7.96
CA GLY A 348 -16.76 14.66 9.39
C GLY A 348 -15.69 13.80 10.07
N TYR A 349 -14.69 13.33 9.33
CA TYR A 349 -13.54 12.60 9.86
C TYR A 349 -12.43 13.52 10.39
N ILE A 350 -12.32 14.72 9.82
CA ILE A 350 -11.42 15.78 10.28
C ILE A 350 -12.15 17.12 10.30
N THR A 351 -11.70 18.03 11.17
CA THR A 351 -12.16 19.42 11.17
C THR A 351 -11.32 20.27 10.20
N SER A 352 -11.86 21.41 9.75
CA SER A 352 -11.15 22.32 8.85
C SER A 352 -9.80 22.81 9.39
N GLY A 353 -9.66 22.94 10.72
CA GLY A 353 -8.40 23.29 11.38
C GLY A 353 -7.36 22.16 11.44
N GLN A 354 -7.75 20.91 11.14
CA GLN A 354 -6.86 19.74 11.10
C GLN A 354 -6.36 19.41 9.70
N VAL A 355 -6.84 20.10 8.67
CA VAL A 355 -6.39 19.95 7.27
C VAL A 355 -4.90 20.24 7.19
N GLY A 356 -4.15 19.33 6.55
CA GLY A 356 -2.69 19.38 6.45
C GLY A 356 -1.92 18.78 7.64
N GLN A 357 -2.58 18.49 8.78
CA GLN A 357 -1.95 17.79 9.92
C GLN A 357 -2.39 16.33 10.04
N THR A 358 -3.66 16.06 9.69
CA THR A 358 -4.24 14.72 9.63
C THR A 358 -4.96 14.58 8.30
N MET A 359 -4.67 13.50 7.60
CA MET A 359 -5.25 13.18 6.31
C MET A 359 -5.99 11.86 6.44
N MET A 360 -7.24 11.85 5.95
CA MET A 360 -7.95 10.62 5.65
C MET A 360 -8.03 10.52 4.14
N GLY A 361 -7.44 9.48 3.57
CA GLY A 361 -7.56 9.25 2.14
C GLY A 361 -8.96 8.70 1.80
N ILE A 362 -9.45 9.01 0.61
CA ILE A 362 -10.70 8.44 0.08
C ILE A 362 -10.39 7.14 -0.67
N PRO A 363 -10.80 5.96 -0.17
CA PRO A 363 -10.50 4.71 -0.87
C PRO A 363 -11.16 4.65 -2.25
N HIS A 364 -10.53 4.01 -3.23
CA HIS A 364 -10.98 4.05 -4.63
C HIS A 364 -12.44 3.61 -4.84
N LEU A 365 -12.87 2.55 -4.14
CA LEU A 365 -14.26 2.07 -4.22
C LEU A 365 -15.23 3.07 -3.59
N VAL A 366 -14.83 3.71 -2.49
CA VAL A 366 -15.60 4.78 -1.85
C VAL A 366 -15.69 5.98 -2.79
N GLU A 367 -14.58 6.41 -3.38
CA GLU A 367 -14.54 7.51 -4.34
C GLU A 367 -15.46 7.27 -5.55
N ALA A 368 -15.47 6.05 -6.08
CA ALA A 368 -16.35 5.68 -7.19
C ALA A 368 -17.84 5.82 -6.82
N TYR A 369 -18.22 5.41 -5.60
CA TYR A 369 -19.58 5.60 -5.09
C TYR A 369 -19.91 7.07 -4.84
N VAL A 370 -19.00 7.84 -4.23
CA VAL A 370 -19.20 9.27 -3.94
C VAL A 370 -19.45 10.09 -5.21
N ASN A 371 -18.85 9.68 -6.33
CA ASN A 371 -19.03 10.41 -7.59
C ASN A 371 -20.25 9.95 -8.39
N PHE A 372 -20.58 8.66 -8.39
CA PHE A 372 -21.54 8.10 -9.36
C PHE A 372 -22.49 7.03 -8.79
N GLY A 373 -22.50 6.86 -7.46
CA GLY A 373 -23.35 5.90 -6.77
C GLY A 373 -23.09 4.42 -7.13
N PRO A 374 -24.08 3.54 -6.86
CA PRO A 374 -23.93 2.10 -7.12
C PRO A 374 -23.65 1.76 -8.60
N LEU A 375 -24.30 2.47 -9.52
CA LEU A 375 -24.21 2.19 -10.97
C LEU A 375 -22.85 2.57 -11.55
N GLY A 376 -22.23 3.66 -11.10
CA GLY A 376 -20.90 4.05 -11.54
C GLY A 376 -19.76 3.31 -10.84
N THR A 377 -20.01 2.69 -9.68
CA THR A 377 -18.98 1.95 -8.94
C THR A 377 -18.37 0.82 -9.79
N LEU A 378 -19.20 0.00 -10.44
CA LEU A 378 -18.72 -1.12 -11.25
C LEU A 378 -17.81 -0.70 -12.42
N PRO A 379 -18.21 0.22 -13.32
CA PRO A 379 -17.35 0.62 -14.44
C PRO A 379 -16.09 1.35 -14.00
N LEU A 380 -16.13 2.21 -12.98
CA LEU A 380 -14.91 2.88 -12.49
C LEU A 380 -13.92 1.90 -11.87
N MET A 381 -14.40 0.97 -11.05
CA MET A 381 -13.56 -0.07 -10.50
C MET A 381 -12.99 -0.99 -11.59
N ALA A 382 -13.74 -1.23 -12.67
CA ALA A 382 -13.22 -1.93 -13.84
C ALA A 382 -12.11 -1.15 -14.56
N VAL A 383 -12.21 0.18 -14.67
CA VAL A 383 -11.13 1.01 -15.21
C VAL A 383 -9.88 0.91 -14.33
N ILE A 384 -10.02 0.96 -13.01
CA ILE A 384 -8.89 0.80 -12.06
C ILE A 384 -8.26 -0.58 -12.20
N GLY A 385 -9.07 -1.64 -12.26
CA GLY A 385 -8.62 -3.01 -12.50
C GLY A 385 -7.86 -3.16 -13.82
N TYR A 386 -8.34 -2.49 -14.86
CA TYR A 386 -7.69 -2.44 -16.16
C TYR A 386 -6.33 -1.74 -16.08
N VAL A 387 -6.22 -0.62 -15.37
CA VAL A 387 -4.92 0.07 -15.13
C VAL A 387 -3.95 -0.86 -14.41
N TYR A 388 -4.39 -1.59 -13.38
CA TYR A 388 -3.54 -2.59 -12.73
C TYR A 388 -3.09 -3.70 -13.69
N ALA A 389 -3.92 -4.15 -14.62
CA ALA A 389 -3.52 -5.10 -15.65
C ALA A 389 -2.48 -4.52 -16.63
N LEU A 390 -2.57 -3.23 -16.98
CA LEU A 390 -1.55 -2.57 -17.79
C LEU A 390 -0.20 -2.54 -17.07
N LEU A 391 -0.20 -2.20 -15.78
CA LEU A 391 1.01 -2.20 -14.95
C LEU A 391 1.63 -3.59 -14.84
N ASP A 392 0.80 -4.60 -14.59
CA ASP A 392 1.23 -6.00 -14.54
C ASP A 392 1.88 -6.43 -15.86
N ARG A 393 1.27 -6.10 -17.00
CA ARG A 393 1.82 -6.41 -18.34
C ARG A 393 3.10 -5.65 -18.67
N ALA A 394 3.24 -4.42 -18.18
CA ALA A 394 4.39 -3.56 -18.45
C ALA A 394 5.61 -3.95 -17.60
N LEU A 395 5.41 -4.29 -16.32
CA LEU A 395 6.47 -4.39 -15.32
C LEU A 395 6.62 -5.79 -14.68
N ASN A 396 5.58 -6.63 -14.70
CA ASN A 396 5.57 -7.90 -13.98
C ASN A 396 5.86 -9.14 -14.85
N ARG A 397 6.07 -8.94 -16.15
CA ARG A 397 6.41 -10.05 -17.06
C ARG A 397 7.86 -10.50 -16.87
N PRO A 398 8.19 -11.79 -17.10
CA PRO A 398 9.57 -12.26 -17.05
C PRO A 398 10.51 -11.45 -17.95
N ALA A 399 10.00 -10.95 -19.09
CA ALA A 399 10.74 -10.11 -20.03
C ALA A 399 11.07 -8.69 -19.47
N ALA A 400 10.33 -8.21 -18.47
CA ALA A 400 10.61 -6.94 -17.80
C ALA A 400 11.87 -7.02 -16.92
N GLY A 401 12.27 -8.23 -16.51
CA GLY A 401 13.42 -8.47 -15.66
C GLY A 401 13.22 -8.00 -14.22
N GLU A 402 14.27 -8.14 -13.42
CA GLU A 402 14.26 -7.85 -11.97
C GLU A 402 13.98 -6.37 -11.68
N GLY A 403 14.45 -5.46 -12.54
CA GLY A 403 14.22 -4.02 -12.38
C GLY A 403 12.74 -3.64 -12.56
N GLY A 404 12.05 -4.22 -13.55
CA GLY A 404 10.62 -3.98 -13.75
C GLY A 404 9.79 -4.46 -12.55
N MET A 405 10.06 -5.68 -12.08
CA MET A 405 9.40 -6.23 -10.89
C MET A 405 9.69 -5.40 -9.63
N ALA A 406 10.93 -4.93 -9.46
CA ALA A 406 11.30 -4.08 -8.33
C ALA A 406 10.58 -2.73 -8.34
N ILE A 407 10.40 -2.11 -9.51
CA ILE A 407 9.58 -0.88 -9.66
C ILE A 407 8.13 -1.16 -9.24
N LEU A 408 7.54 -2.25 -9.74
CA LEU A 408 6.15 -2.60 -9.40
C LEU A 408 5.97 -2.84 -7.90
N ALA A 409 6.89 -3.59 -7.29
CA ALA A 409 6.88 -3.85 -5.85
C ALA A 409 7.03 -2.55 -5.04
N ALA A 410 7.96 -1.66 -5.41
CA ALA A 410 8.17 -0.40 -4.70
C ALA A 410 6.98 0.58 -4.82
N MET A 411 6.33 0.64 -5.99
CA MET A 411 5.28 1.62 -6.26
C MET A 411 3.91 1.20 -5.70
N MET A 412 3.58 -0.08 -5.72
CA MET A 412 2.20 -0.53 -5.47
C MET A 412 2.00 -1.28 -4.15
N LEU A 413 3.07 -1.60 -3.40
CA LEU A 413 2.94 -2.10 -2.02
C LEU A 413 2.78 -1.00 -0.97
N ALA A 414 2.83 0.28 -1.37
CA ALA A 414 2.51 1.36 -0.47
C ALA A 414 1.01 1.29 -0.10
N PRO A 415 0.63 1.40 1.19
CA PRO A 415 -0.77 1.48 1.64
C PRO A 415 -1.62 2.51 0.85
N ASN A 416 -0.95 3.55 0.34
CA ASN A 416 -1.48 4.57 -0.57
C ASN A 416 -2.15 4.03 -1.85
N ALA A 417 -1.95 2.76 -2.22
CA ALA A 417 -2.50 2.20 -3.45
C ALA A 417 -4.03 1.98 -3.39
N ILE A 418 -4.61 1.84 -2.19
CA ILE A 418 -6.07 1.66 -2.01
C ILE A 418 -6.64 2.71 -1.04
N GLU A 419 -5.85 3.19 -0.08
CA GLU A 419 -6.31 4.10 0.98
C GLU A 419 -6.45 5.56 0.54
N SER A 420 -5.89 5.94 -0.60
CA SER A 420 -5.84 7.33 -1.05
C SER A 420 -6.69 7.53 -2.30
N SER A 421 -7.03 8.79 -2.62
CA SER A 421 -7.73 9.14 -3.85
C SER A 421 -7.07 8.53 -5.09
N THR A 422 -7.89 8.16 -6.06
CA THR A 422 -7.46 7.66 -7.37
C THR A 422 -6.48 8.63 -8.02
N ALA A 423 -6.72 9.93 -7.87
CA ALA A 423 -5.86 10.98 -8.34
C ALA A 423 -4.47 10.98 -7.67
N ALA A 424 -4.39 10.74 -6.36
CA ALA A 424 -3.12 10.62 -5.65
C ALA A 424 -2.36 9.33 -6.00
N SER A 425 -3.08 8.21 -6.18
CA SER A 425 -2.47 6.92 -6.52
C SER A 425 -1.96 6.87 -7.97
N PHE A 426 -2.71 7.44 -8.92
CA PHE A 426 -2.42 7.30 -10.35
C PHE A 426 -1.91 8.57 -11.04
N GLY A 427 -2.09 9.76 -10.46
CA GLY A 427 -1.77 11.03 -11.13
C GLY A 427 -0.27 11.20 -11.48
N GLY A 428 0.62 10.68 -10.64
CA GLY A 428 2.07 10.69 -10.87
C GLY A 428 2.64 9.38 -11.42
N LEU A 429 1.79 8.40 -11.75
CA LEU A 429 2.20 7.02 -11.97
C LEU A 429 3.17 6.90 -13.14
N VAL A 430 2.83 7.48 -14.30
CA VAL A 430 3.64 7.38 -15.52
C VAL A 430 4.98 8.10 -15.32
N GLN A 431 4.98 9.28 -14.70
CA GLN A 431 6.21 10.02 -14.43
C GLN A 431 7.12 9.26 -13.46
N ASN A 432 6.56 8.66 -12.41
CA ASN A 432 7.32 7.88 -11.44
C ASN A 432 7.91 6.60 -12.07
N ILE A 433 7.13 5.87 -12.87
CA ILE A 433 7.64 4.70 -13.61
C ILE A 433 8.75 5.12 -14.56
N ALA A 434 8.55 6.20 -15.33
CA ALA A 434 9.57 6.70 -16.25
C ALA A 434 10.84 7.14 -15.52
N ALA A 435 10.73 7.89 -14.43
CA ALA A 435 11.86 8.35 -13.63
C ALA A 435 12.64 7.17 -13.05
N LEU A 436 11.97 6.19 -12.44
CA LEU A 436 12.62 5.00 -11.88
C LEU A 436 13.24 4.13 -12.98
N ALA A 437 12.56 3.97 -14.13
CA ALA A 437 13.11 3.23 -15.26
C ALA A 437 14.38 3.90 -15.80
N LEU A 438 14.36 5.23 -15.97
CA LEU A 438 15.53 6.03 -16.38
C LEU A 438 16.69 5.90 -15.40
N LEU A 439 16.41 5.95 -14.09
CA LEU A 439 17.42 5.74 -13.05
C LEU A 439 18.02 4.33 -13.09
N LEU A 440 17.27 3.33 -13.53
CA LEU A 440 17.76 1.95 -13.65
C LEU A 440 18.46 1.64 -14.97
N LEU A 441 18.30 2.45 -16.01
CA LEU A 441 18.92 2.22 -17.33
C LEU A 441 20.43 2.00 -17.29
N PRO A 442 21.24 2.76 -16.52
CA PRO A 442 22.69 2.55 -16.46
C PRO A 442 23.09 1.14 -15.97
N PHE A 443 22.24 0.54 -15.13
CA PHE A 443 22.49 -0.78 -14.52
C PHE A 443 21.93 -1.94 -15.35
N ARG A 444 21.27 -1.65 -16.47
CA ARG A 444 20.73 -2.67 -17.37
C ARG A 444 21.85 -3.53 -17.95
N ALA A 445 21.64 -4.84 -18.03
CA ALA A 445 22.52 -5.76 -18.74
C ALA A 445 22.37 -5.57 -20.26
N TRP A 446 23.49 -5.31 -20.93
CA TRP A 446 23.52 -5.04 -22.38
C TRP A 446 23.55 -6.31 -23.24
N ARG A 447 23.86 -7.47 -22.64
CA ARG A 447 23.84 -8.78 -23.30
C ARG A 447 22.77 -9.66 -22.67
N HIS A 448 21.95 -10.28 -23.52
CA HIS A 448 21.07 -11.37 -23.12
C HIS A 448 21.90 -12.48 -22.47
N GLN A 449 21.98 -12.52 -21.15
CA GLN A 449 22.32 -13.76 -20.47
C GLN A 449 21.11 -14.67 -20.67
N ARG A 450 21.28 -15.70 -21.52
CA ARG A 450 20.31 -16.79 -21.61
C ARG A 450 20.05 -17.30 -20.18
N PRO A 451 18.80 -17.60 -19.79
CA PRO A 451 18.54 -18.22 -18.50
C PRO A 451 19.46 -19.43 -18.40
N ALA A 452 20.21 -19.52 -17.30
CA ALA A 452 21.08 -20.65 -17.04
C ALA A 452 20.23 -21.92 -17.11
N THR A 453 20.36 -22.65 -18.20
CA THR A 453 19.80 -23.99 -18.33
C THR A 453 20.37 -24.80 -17.18
N SER A 454 19.51 -25.27 -16.30
CA SER A 454 19.81 -26.35 -15.36
C SER A 454 20.64 -27.41 -16.09
N SER A 455 21.82 -27.70 -15.56
CA SER A 455 22.73 -28.72 -16.09
C SER A 455 21.96 -30.03 -16.36
N PRO A 456 22.06 -30.63 -17.55
CA PRO A 456 21.62 -32.00 -17.76
C PRO A 456 22.66 -32.91 -17.11
N GLY A 457 22.36 -33.35 -15.88
CA GLY A 457 23.24 -34.17 -15.06
C GLY A 457 22.46 -35.08 -14.13
N ALA A 458 21.48 -35.80 -14.67
CA ALA A 458 20.84 -36.93 -14.00
C ALA A 458 20.52 -37.99 -15.06
N GLN A 459 21.57 -38.53 -15.67
CA GLN A 459 21.59 -39.89 -16.18
C GLN A 459 22.70 -40.62 -15.44
N ARG A 460 22.30 -41.42 -14.44
CA ARG A 460 22.79 -42.76 -14.14
C ARG A 460 21.94 -43.36 -13.04
#